data_AF-A0A0U2X3F4-F1
#
_entry.id   AF-A0A0U2X3F4-F1
#
_cell.length_a   1.000
_cell.length_b   1.000
_cell.length_c   1.000
_cell.angle_alpha   90.00
_cell.angle_beta   90.00
_cell.angle_gamma   90.00
#
_symmetry.space_group_name_H-M   'P 1'
#
loop_
_entity.id
_entity.type
_entity.pdbx_description
1 polymer ?
#
loop_
_entity_poly.entity_id
_entity_poly.type
_entity_poly.pdbx_seq_one_letter_code
_entity_poly.pdbx_strand_id
1 'polypeptide(L)'
;MKVITNSKCAKDKLRAIIINRILPHLINLFTLSMDDLLSKYMPHLLTVGFIHAFLISLVCLVHRAYASRPWFLPIGIIKYNIYMVPGCGIFGCATLLIGTQIIQKSPLTFLLFNAALITLVFLELSIVLGRNYFQNLFSDDLPPSITMMISFVLGINGGYFTLMFIVKLFRPLLV
;
A
#
# COMPACT_ATOMS: atom_id res chain seq x y z
N MET A 1 14.31 -11.69 60.67
CA MET A 1 13.32 -10.71 60.13
C MET A 1 13.94 -9.50 59.41
N LYS A 2 15.20 -9.09 59.67
CA LYS A 2 15.85 -7.88 59.08
C LYS A 2 16.31 -8.00 57.61
N VAL A 3 16.43 -9.20 57.05
CA VAL A 3 16.97 -9.43 55.70
C VAL A 3 15.93 -9.16 54.60
N ILE A 4 14.64 -9.36 54.91
CA ILE A 4 13.55 -9.28 53.93
C ILE A 4 13.22 -7.81 53.56
N THR A 5 13.34 -6.88 54.51
CA THR A 5 13.09 -5.44 54.30
C THR A 5 14.14 -4.78 53.42
N ASN A 6 15.40 -5.18 53.52
CA ASN A 6 16.50 -4.61 52.73
C ASN A 6 16.43 -5.05 51.26
N SER A 7 16.01 -6.29 51.00
CA SER A 7 15.77 -6.82 49.64
C SER A 7 14.64 -6.08 48.92
N LYS A 8 13.55 -5.76 49.65
CA LYS A 8 12.40 -5.04 49.09
C LYS A 8 12.75 -3.60 48.72
N CYS A 9 13.42 -2.89 49.61
CA CYS A 9 13.92 -1.52 49.37
C CYS A 9 14.91 -1.45 48.19
N ALA A 10 15.80 -2.44 48.05
CA ALA A 10 16.72 -2.51 46.92
C ALA A 10 16.00 -2.76 45.57
N LYS A 11 14.98 -3.63 45.55
CA LYS A 11 14.14 -3.84 44.36
C LYS A 11 13.37 -2.58 43.98
N ASP A 12 12.82 -1.85 44.95
CA ASP A 12 12.04 -0.63 44.69
C ASP A 12 12.94 0.50 44.15
N LYS A 13 14.15 0.65 44.69
CA LYS A 13 15.17 1.57 44.13
C LYS A 13 15.58 1.19 42.71
N LEU A 14 15.81 -0.10 42.44
CA LEU A 14 16.16 -0.58 41.10
C LEU A 14 15.02 -0.33 40.10
N ARG A 15 13.76 -0.58 40.51
CA ARG A 15 12.56 -0.29 39.69
C ARG A 15 12.45 1.20 39.37
N ALA A 16 12.69 2.06 40.36
CA ALA A 16 12.65 3.52 40.17
C ALA A 16 13.74 3.99 39.20
N ILE A 17 14.94 3.41 39.25
CA ILE A 17 16.03 3.73 38.30
C ILE A 17 15.69 3.27 36.88
N ILE A 18 15.14 2.05 36.72
CA ILE A 18 14.72 1.54 35.41
C ILE A 18 13.64 2.44 34.82
N ILE A 19 12.59 2.76 35.59
CA ILE A 19 11.44 3.54 35.10
C ILE A 19 11.82 5.01 34.84
N ASN A 20 12.53 5.67 35.76
CA ASN A 20 12.76 7.12 35.65
C ASN A 20 14.00 7.49 34.85
N ARG A 21 14.92 6.55 34.60
CA ARG A 21 16.22 6.87 33.97
C ARG A 21 16.49 6.08 32.70
N ILE A 22 16.20 4.78 32.71
CA ILE A 22 16.53 3.89 31.58
C ILE A 22 15.41 3.90 30.55
N LEU A 23 14.16 3.73 30.99
CA LEU A 23 12.97 3.67 30.13
C LEU A 23 12.80 4.91 29.24
N PRO A 24 12.89 6.18 29.73
CA PRO A 24 12.78 7.36 28.87
C PRO A 24 13.93 7.47 27.87
N HIS A 25 15.14 7.04 28.23
CA HIS A 25 16.26 6.99 27.28
C HIS A 25 16.06 5.94 26.20
N LEU A 26 15.53 4.76 26.55
CA LEU A 26 15.22 3.69 25.60
C LEU A 26 14.09 4.11 24.65
N ILE A 27 13.06 4.78 25.16
CA ILE A 27 11.97 5.35 24.36
C ILE A 27 12.53 6.41 23.40
N ASN A 28 13.33 7.35 23.90
CA ASN A 28 13.93 8.40 23.07
C ASN A 28 14.85 7.82 21.99
N LEU A 29 15.62 6.78 22.30
CA LEU A 29 16.47 6.09 21.32
C LEU A 29 15.63 5.39 20.25
N PHE A 30 14.52 4.77 20.65
CA PHE A 30 13.61 4.09 19.74
C PHE A 30 12.85 5.08 18.84
N THR A 31 12.38 6.20 19.38
CA THR A 31 11.74 7.27 18.58
C THR A 31 12.72 7.91 17.60
N LEU A 32 13.97 8.18 18.03
CA LEU A 32 15.00 8.71 17.12
C LEU A 32 15.28 7.74 15.97
N SER A 33 15.36 6.44 16.26
CA SER A 33 15.54 5.40 15.24
C SER A 33 14.35 5.28 14.30
N MET A 34 13.12 5.52 14.77
CA MET A 34 11.90 5.45 13.95
C MET A 34 11.76 6.66 13.02
N ASP A 35 12.09 7.86 13.51
CA ASP A 35 12.07 9.09 12.71
C ASP A 35 13.14 9.07 11.62
N ASP A 36 14.30 8.48 11.90
CA ASP A 36 15.39 8.34 10.94
C ASP A 36 15.08 7.31 9.84
N LEU A 37 14.37 6.23 10.18
CA LEU A 37 13.84 5.29 9.18
C LEU A 37 12.81 5.98 8.27
N LEU A 38 11.85 6.70 8.86
CA LEU A 38 10.80 7.35 8.10
C LEU A 38 11.36 8.44 7.18
N SER A 39 12.29 9.27 7.66
CA SER A 39 12.90 10.34 6.88
C SER A 39 13.67 9.78 5.67
N LYS A 40 14.40 8.68 5.85
CA LYS A 40 15.18 8.01 4.80
C LYS A 40 14.29 7.40 3.70
N TYR A 41 13.15 6.81 4.07
CA TYR A 41 12.26 6.14 3.12
C TYR A 41 11.05 6.99 2.67
N MET A 42 10.88 8.21 3.19
CA MET A 42 9.84 9.15 2.78
C MET A 42 9.72 9.33 1.25
N PRO A 43 10.80 9.55 0.47
CA PRO A 43 10.66 9.71 -0.98
C PRO A 43 10.19 8.43 -1.68
N HIS A 44 10.55 7.26 -1.16
CA HIS A 44 10.10 5.97 -1.68
C HIS A 44 8.62 5.75 -1.37
N LEU A 45 8.16 6.12 -0.16
CA LEU A 45 6.75 6.09 0.25
C LEU A 45 5.89 7.05 -0.59
N LEU A 46 6.38 8.27 -0.85
CA LEU A 46 5.75 9.23 -1.75
C LEU A 46 5.60 8.66 -3.17
N THR A 47 6.63 8.00 -3.67
CA THR A 47 6.60 7.33 -4.98
C THR A 47 5.52 6.25 -5.02
N VAL A 48 5.38 5.44 -3.96
CA VAL A 48 4.31 4.44 -3.86
C VAL A 48 2.93 5.07 -3.85
N GLY A 49 2.71 6.13 -3.05
CA GLY A 49 1.43 6.84 -3.02
C GLY A 49 1.07 7.43 -4.39
N PHE A 50 2.06 7.97 -5.11
CA PHE A 50 1.89 8.46 -6.48
C PHE A 50 1.52 7.34 -7.46
N ILE A 51 2.18 6.18 -7.37
CA ILE A 51 1.86 5.00 -8.19
C ILE A 51 0.40 4.58 -7.98
N HIS A 52 -0.06 4.49 -6.73
CA HIS A 52 -1.45 4.13 -6.44
C HIS A 52 -2.46 5.16 -6.97
N ALA A 53 -2.18 6.46 -6.80
CA ALA A 53 -2.99 7.53 -7.37
C ALA A 53 -3.04 7.46 -8.92
N PHE A 54 -1.90 7.17 -9.55
CA PHE A 54 -1.80 7.05 -11.00
C PHE A 54 -2.58 5.84 -11.52
N LEU A 55 -2.40 4.67 -10.90
CA LEU A 55 -3.07 3.44 -11.33
C LEU A 55 -4.60 3.53 -11.18
N ILE A 56 -5.09 4.08 -10.06
CA ILE A 56 -6.53 4.26 -9.87
C ILE A 56 -7.11 5.31 -10.83
N SER A 57 -6.33 6.33 -11.19
CA SER A 57 -6.69 7.30 -12.22
C SER A 57 -6.81 6.63 -13.59
N LEU A 58 -5.88 5.74 -13.93
CA LEU A 58 -5.92 4.97 -15.18
C LEU A 58 -7.17 4.11 -15.24
N VAL A 59 -7.51 3.39 -14.18
CA VAL A 59 -8.76 2.60 -14.10
C VAL A 59 -9.98 3.49 -14.30
N CYS A 60 -10.06 4.65 -13.64
CA CYS A 60 -11.17 5.59 -13.83
C CYS A 60 -11.28 6.08 -15.29
N LEU A 61 -10.14 6.43 -15.90
CA LEU A 61 -10.09 6.89 -17.29
C LEU A 61 -10.55 5.81 -18.27
N VAL A 62 -10.11 4.56 -18.07
CA VAL A 62 -10.49 3.43 -18.93
C VAL A 62 -11.99 3.13 -18.78
N HIS A 63 -12.52 3.12 -17.56
CA HIS A 63 -13.97 2.96 -17.37
C HIS A 63 -14.78 4.04 -18.07
N ARG A 64 -14.32 5.30 -17.97
CA ARG A 64 -14.98 6.42 -18.62
C ARG A 64 -14.92 6.33 -20.14
N ALA A 65 -13.77 5.94 -20.70
CA ALA A 65 -13.60 5.76 -22.14
C ALA A 65 -14.56 4.70 -22.72
N TYR A 66 -14.81 3.62 -21.97
CA TYR A 66 -15.72 2.55 -22.37
C TYR A 66 -17.14 2.69 -21.81
N ALA A 67 -17.46 3.78 -21.11
CA ALA A 67 -18.72 3.98 -20.39
C ALA A 67 -19.15 2.74 -19.56
N SER A 68 -18.18 2.01 -19.01
CA SER A 68 -18.40 0.73 -18.37
C SER A 68 -18.67 0.89 -16.87
N ARG A 69 -19.36 -0.09 -16.29
CA ARG A 69 -19.65 -0.10 -14.85
C ARG A 69 -18.47 -0.71 -14.08
N PRO A 70 -17.88 0.00 -13.10
CA PRO A 70 -16.86 -0.55 -12.22
C PRO A 70 -17.41 -1.69 -11.37
N TRP A 71 -16.55 -2.67 -11.09
CA TRP A 71 -16.86 -3.76 -10.18
C TRP A 71 -16.62 -3.35 -8.73
N PHE A 72 -15.53 -2.64 -8.40
CA PHE A 72 -15.27 -2.19 -7.01
C PHE A 72 -15.37 -0.67 -6.78
N LEU A 73 -15.19 0.17 -7.80
CA LEU A 73 -15.19 1.62 -7.64
C LEU A 73 -16.60 2.22 -7.61
N PRO A 74 -16.85 3.28 -6.82
CA PRO A 74 -18.14 3.96 -6.83
C PRO A 74 -18.34 4.75 -8.14
N ILE A 75 -19.47 4.50 -8.80
CA ILE A 75 -19.82 5.05 -10.13
C ILE A 75 -19.74 6.58 -10.18
N GLY A 76 -20.07 7.27 -9.08
CA GLY A 76 -20.03 8.73 -8.99
C GLY A 76 -18.64 9.33 -9.22
N ILE A 77 -17.59 8.64 -8.78
CA ILE A 77 -16.19 9.11 -8.95
C ILE A 77 -15.77 9.03 -10.43
N ILE A 78 -16.23 8.00 -11.14
CA ILE A 78 -15.86 7.76 -12.54
C ILE A 78 -16.60 8.70 -13.49
N LYS A 79 -17.86 9.02 -13.18
CA LYS A 79 -18.74 9.78 -14.09
C LYS A 79 -18.37 11.26 -14.21
N TYR A 80 -17.86 11.87 -13.12
CA TYR A 80 -17.60 13.31 -13.09
C TYR A 80 -16.13 13.62 -12.79
N ASN A 81 -15.49 14.34 -13.70
CA ASN A 81 -14.06 14.68 -13.60
C ASN A 81 -13.72 15.44 -12.31
N ILE A 82 -14.66 16.26 -11.82
CA ILE A 82 -14.52 17.03 -10.58
C ILE A 82 -14.39 16.13 -9.33
N TYR A 83 -14.92 14.91 -9.36
CA TYR A 83 -14.78 13.94 -8.27
C TYR A 83 -13.65 12.92 -8.53
N MET A 84 -13.30 12.69 -9.80
CA MET A 84 -12.27 11.73 -10.19
C MET A 84 -10.89 12.12 -9.67
N VAL A 85 -10.40 13.32 -10.03
CA VAL A 85 -9.06 13.80 -9.65
C VAL A 85 -8.86 13.83 -8.13
N PRO A 86 -9.75 14.48 -7.34
CA PRO A 86 -9.59 14.47 -5.88
C PRO A 86 -9.80 13.07 -5.29
N GLY A 87 -10.69 12.24 -5.83
CA GLY A 87 -10.89 10.87 -5.36
C GLY A 87 -9.63 10.01 -5.52
N CYS A 88 -8.95 10.10 -6.68
CA CYS A 88 -7.70 9.39 -6.93
C CYS A 88 -6.56 9.92 -6.06
N GLY A 89 -6.51 11.24 -5.85
CA GLY A 89 -5.55 11.87 -4.93
C GLY A 89 -5.76 11.41 -3.47
N ILE A 90 -7.00 11.37 -3.00
CA ILE A 90 -7.36 10.87 -1.66
C ILE A 90 -6.93 9.41 -1.51
N PHE A 91 -7.17 8.57 -2.53
CA PHE A 91 -6.71 7.18 -2.52
C PHE A 91 -5.19 7.10 -2.36
N GLY A 92 -4.42 7.83 -3.18
CA GLY A 92 -2.95 7.89 -3.06
C GLY A 92 -2.49 8.34 -1.67
N CYS A 93 -3.06 9.44 -1.15
CA CYS A 93 -2.76 9.94 0.19
C CYS A 93 -3.10 8.92 1.29
N ALA A 94 -4.24 8.23 1.20
CA ALA A 94 -4.63 7.21 2.15
C ALA A 94 -3.65 6.02 2.13
N THR A 95 -3.25 5.55 0.95
CA THR A 95 -2.25 4.48 0.84
C THR A 95 -0.90 4.87 1.42
N LEU A 96 -0.50 6.13 1.25
CA LEU A 96 0.73 6.66 1.84
C LEU A 96 0.66 6.71 3.37
N LEU A 97 -0.42 7.28 3.93
CA LEU A 97 -0.62 7.38 5.38
C LEU A 97 -0.69 6.01 6.05
N ILE A 98 -1.43 5.07 5.45
CA ILE A 98 -1.48 3.68 5.95
C ILE A 98 -0.10 3.03 5.80
N GLY A 99 0.58 3.28 4.68
CA GLY A 99 1.93 2.78 4.40
C GLY A 99 2.96 3.20 5.45
N THR A 100 2.93 4.47 5.91
CA THR A 100 3.84 4.95 6.96
C THR A 100 3.64 4.23 8.28
N GLN A 101 2.40 3.87 8.62
CA GLN A 101 2.10 3.12 9.84
C GLN A 101 2.49 1.65 9.74
N ILE A 102 2.34 1.04 8.55
CA ILE A 102 2.65 -0.38 8.35
C ILE A 102 4.16 -0.63 8.27
N ILE A 103 4.91 0.23 7.56
CA ILE A 103 6.35 0.03 7.34
C ILE A 103 7.14 0.07 8.66
N GLN A 104 6.67 0.84 9.65
CA GLN A 104 7.24 0.89 11.00
C GLN A 104 7.05 -0.42 11.78
N LYS A 105 6.04 -1.23 11.44
CA LYS A 105 5.78 -2.52 12.10
C LYS A 105 6.53 -3.67 11.44
N SER A 106 6.45 -3.75 10.11
CA SER A 106 7.10 -4.82 9.35
C SER A 106 7.19 -4.45 7.86
N PRO A 107 8.41 -4.49 7.26
CA PRO A 107 8.59 -4.32 5.82
C PRO A 107 7.82 -5.36 4.99
N LEU A 108 7.71 -6.60 5.49
CA LEU A 108 6.96 -7.67 4.81
C LEU A 108 5.47 -7.33 4.74
N THR A 109 4.88 -6.87 5.84
CA THR A 109 3.46 -6.48 5.89
C THR A 109 3.19 -5.29 4.96
N PHE A 110 4.14 -4.36 4.85
CA PHE A 110 4.05 -3.25 3.90
C PHE A 110 4.01 -3.74 2.45
N LEU A 111 4.85 -4.71 2.08
CA LEU A 111 4.80 -5.31 0.75
C LEU A 111 3.50 -6.04 0.47
N LEU A 112 3.00 -6.84 1.43
CA LEU A 112 1.73 -7.55 1.30
C LEU A 112 0.55 -6.59 1.13
N PHE A 113 0.54 -5.49 1.87
CA PHE A 113 -0.46 -4.43 1.72
C PHE A 113 -0.45 -3.83 0.30
N ASN A 114 0.74 -3.48 -0.21
CA ASN A 114 0.87 -2.96 -1.57
C ASN A 114 0.47 -3.99 -2.63
N ALA A 115 0.85 -5.26 -2.46
CA ALA A 115 0.48 -6.35 -3.35
C ALA A 115 -1.04 -6.52 -3.43
N ALA A 116 -1.74 -6.48 -2.30
CA ALA A 116 -3.20 -6.57 -2.25
C ALA A 116 -3.87 -5.42 -3.02
N LEU A 117 -3.43 -4.18 -2.81
CA LEU A 117 -3.97 -3.02 -3.51
C LEU A 117 -3.73 -3.08 -5.02
N ILE A 118 -2.49 -3.39 -5.43
CA ILE A 118 -2.12 -3.53 -6.85
C ILE A 118 -2.97 -4.64 -7.50
N THR A 119 -3.14 -5.77 -6.83
CA THR A 119 -3.94 -6.89 -7.34
C THR A 119 -5.38 -6.44 -7.60
N LEU A 120 -5.98 -5.73 -6.67
CA LEU A 120 -7.36 -5.24 -6.79
C LEU A 120 -7.50 -4.27 -7.98
N VAL A 121 -6.55 -3.34 -8.11
CA VAL A 121 -6.56 -2.35 -9.20
C VAL A 121 -6.35 -3.01 -10.58
N PHE A 122 -5.38 -3.91 -10.71
CA PHE A 122 -5.13 -4.62 -11.96
C PHE A 122 -6.22 -5.64 -12.30
N LEU A 123 -6.89 -6.22 -11.30
CA LEU A 123 -8.06 -7.07 -11.51
C LEU A 123 -9.18 -6.30 -12.19
N GLU A 124 -9.53 -5.12 -11.66
CA GLU A 124 -10.55 -4.26 -12.28
C GLU A 124 -10.13 -3.83 -13.69
N LEU A 125 -8.89 -3.40 -13.86
CA LEU A 125 -8.37 -3.02 -15.18
C LEU A 125 -8.50 -4.18 -16.18
N SER A 126 -8.21 -5.40 -15.74
CA SER A 126 -8.35 -6.61 -16.56
C SER A 126 -9.80 -6.89 -16.95
N ILE A 127 -10.74 -6.69 -16.03
CA ILE A 127 -12.17 -6.90 -16.31
C ILE A 127 -12.64 -5.91 -17.38
N VAL A 128 -12.24 -4.64 -17.29
CA VAL A 128 -12.67 -3.61 -18.25
C VAL A 128 -12.04 -3.82 -19.62
N LEU A 129 -10.73 -4.12 -19.66
CA LEU A 129 -10.02 -4.39 -20.90
C LEU A 129 -10.56 -5.65 -21.59
N GLY A 130 -10.81 -6.72 -20.84
CA GLY A 130 -11.35 -7.97 -21.39
C GLY A 130 -12.73 -7.79 -22.01
N ARG A 131 -13.64 -7.11 -21.30
CA ARG A 131 -15.03 -6.88 -21.74
C ARG A 131 -15.18 -5.86 -22.86
N ASN A 132 -14.25 -4.93 -23.01
CA ASN A 132 -14.43 -3.81 -23.95
C ASN A 132 -13.30 -3.79 -24.98
N TYR A 133 -12.06 -3.59 -24.56
CA TYR A 133 -10.94 -3.44 -25.49
C TYR A 133 -10.69 -4.71 -26.31
N PHE A 134 -10.45 -5.85 -25.64
CA PHE A 134 -10.11 -7.09 -26.34
C PHE A 134 -11.30 -7.70 -27.08
N GLN A 135 -12.51 -7.57 -26.52
CA GLN A 135 -13.73 -8.00 -27.21
C GLN A 135 -13.93 -7.19 -28.51
N ASN A 136 -13.70 -5.88 -28.50
CA ASN A 136 -13.80 -5.07 -29.71
C ASN A 136 -12.62 -5.30 -30.68
N LEU A 137 -11.43 -5.61 -30.15
CA LEU A 137 -10.23 -5.84 -30.96
C LEU A 137 -10.32 -7.14 -31.76
N PHE A 138 -10.76 -8.22 -31.12
CA PHE A 138 -10.86 -9.54 -31.74
C PHE A 138 -12.25 -9.87 -32.27
N SER A 139 -13.25 -9.01 -32.02
CA SER A 139 -14.62 -9.18 -32.52
C SER A 139 -15.17 -10.60 -32.28
N ASP A 140 -15.80 -11.20 -33.30
CA ASP A 140 -16.38 -12.55 -33.22
C ASP A 140 -15.34 -13.67 -33.48
N ASP A 141 -14.07 -13.35 -33.72
CA ASP A 141 -13.04 -14.35 -34.02
C ASP A 141 -12.66 -15.16 -32.77
N LEU A 142 -12.79 -14.57 -31.58
CA LEU A 142 -12.44 -15.20 -30.31
C LEU A 142 -13.63 -15.21 -29.32
N PRO A 143 -13.88 -16.34 -28.64
CA PRO A 143 -14.85 -16.39 -27.56
C PRO A 143 -14.53 -15.38 -26.44
N PRO A 144 -15.54 -14.77 -25.79
CA PRO A 144 -15.34 -13.81 -24.68
C PRO A 144 -14.52 -14.36 -23.51
N SER A 145 -14.53 -15.67 -23.29
CA SER A 145 -13.71 -16.32 -22.27
C SER A 145 -12.21 -16.19 -22.56
N ILE A 146 -11.81 -16.26 -23.84
CA ILE A 146 -10.41 -16.15 -24.25
C ILE A 146 -9.94 -14.69 -24.17
N THR A 147 -10.76 -13.73 -24.60
CA THR A 147 -10.43 -12.30 -24.50
C THR A 147 -10.28 -11.87 -23.04
N MET A 148 -11.14 -12.37 -22.14
CA MET A 148 -10.98 -12.18 -20.69
C MET A 148 -9.69 -12.81 -20.16
N MET A 149 -9.35 -14.03 -20.60
CA MET A 149 -8.11 -14.70 -20.20
C MET A 149 -6.87 -13.90 -20.61
N ILE A 150 -6.81 -13.43 -21.86
CA ILE A 150 -5.73 -12.57 -22.37
C ILE A 150 -5.60 -11.32 -21.49
N SER A 151 -6.73 -10.70 -21.16
CA SER A 151 -6.74 -9.51 -20.33
C SER A 151 -6.23 -9.76 -18.91
N PHE A 152 -6.60 -10.89 -18.30
CA PHE A 152 -6.08 -11.26 -16.97
C PHE A 152 -4.58 -11.55 -17.00
N VAL A 153 -4.08 -12.24 -18.02
CA VAL A 153 -2.64 -12.50 -18.17
C VAL A 153 -1.88 -11.18 -18.25
N LEU A 154 -2.37 -10.22 -19.05
CA LEU A 154 -1.76 -8.90 -19.14
C LEU A 154 -1.84 -8.12 -17.81
N GLY A 155 -2.98 -8.17 -17.14
CA GLY A 155 -3.16 -7.50 -15.84
C GLY A 155 -2.26 -8.07 -14.75
N ILE A 156 -2.13 -9.39 -14.66
CA ILE A 156 -1.23 -10.06 -13.70
C ILE A 156 0.22 -9.67 -13.97
N ASN A 157 0.65 -9.64 -15.24
CA ASN A 157 2.00 -9.21 -15.60
C ASN A 157 2.26 -7.74 -15.25
N GLY A 158 1.29 -6.86 -15.54
CA GLY A 158 1.35 -5.46 -15.16
C GLY A 158 1.45 -5.28 -13.63
N GLY A 159 0.60 -5.97 -12.88
CA GLY A 159 0.63 -5.97 -11.42
C GLY A 159 1.94 -6.50 -10.86
N TYR A 160 2.47 -7.59 -11.41
CA TYR A 160 3.77 -8.15 -11.04
C TYR A 160 4.91 -7.15 -11.27
N PHE A 161 4.93 -6.49 -12.43
CA PHE A 161 5.93 -5.48 -12.74
C PHE A 161 5.89 -4.30 -11.76
N THR A 162 4.70 -3.77 -11.48
CA THR A 162 4.52 -2.69 -10.50
C THR A 162 4.96 -3.13 -9.11
N LEU A 163 4.59 -4.33 -8.67
CA LEU A 163 4.98 -4.84 -7.37
C LEU A 163 6.50 -5.03 -7.28
N MET A 164 7.14 -5.57 -8.33
CA MET A 164 8.59 -5.70 -8.40
C MET A 164 9.32 -4.36 -8.37
N PHE A 165 8.75 -3.33 -8.99
CA PHE A 165 9.26 -1.97 -8.87
C PHE A 165 9.23 -1.48 -7.41
N ILE A 166 8.11 -1.67 -6.71
CA ILE A 166 7.99 -1.33 -5.28
C ILE A 166 8.98 -2.15 -4.43
N VAL A 167 9.08 -3.46 -4.64
CA VAL A 167 10.05 -4.31 -3.91
C VAL A 167 11.48 -3.81 -4.11
N LYS A 168 11.85 -3.38 -5.33
CA LYS A 168 13.18 -2.79 -5.59
C LYS A 168 13.41 -1.49 -4.83
N LEU A 169 12.40 -0.63 -4.70
CA LEU A 169 12.49 0.61 -3.92
C LEU A 169 12.79 0.35 -2.43
N PHE A 170 12.24 -0.73 -1.87
CA PHE A 170 12.41 -1.07 -0.45
C PHE A 170 13.37 -2.23 -0.21
N ARG A 171 14.12 -2.68 -1.22
CA ARG A 171 15.08 -3.78 -1.11
C ARG A 171 16.02 -3.65 0.09
N PRO A 172 16.56 -2.47 0.44
CA PRO A 172 17.47 -2.35 1.59
C PRO A 172 16.81 -2.65 2.95
N LEU A 173 15.48 -2.74 3.04
CA LEU A 173 14.73 -3.13 4.25
C LEU A 173 14.41 -4.63 4.33
N LEU A 174 14.66 -5.36 3.25
CA LEU A 174 14.24 -6.76 3.08
C LEU A 174 15.42 -7.74 3.16
N VAL A 175 16.63 -7.24 3.38
CA VAL A 175 17.89 -8.00 3.48
C VAL A 175 18.32 -8.07 4.92
#